data_AF-X0ZBZ1-F1
#
_entry.id   AF-X0ZBZ1-F1
#
_cell.length_a   1.000
_cell.length_b   1.000
_cell.length_c   1.000
_cell.angle_alpha   90.00
_cell.angle_beta   90.00
_cell.angle_gamma   90.00
#
_symmetry.space_group_name_H-M   'P 1'
#
loop_
_entity.id
_entity.type
_entity.pdbx_description
1 polymer ?
#
loop_
_entity_poly.entity_id
_entity_poly.type
_entity_poly.pdbx_seq_one_letter_code
_entity_poly.pdbx_strand_id
1 'polypeptide(L)'
;AEAAALRWAGACLLLLALPIFVDFLVRFVREGRGTPAPVAETQRLVVSGPFRYVRNPGYVGVLGLIVGQSLLFASPAVLAHAAIMAFAFHLFVVLYEEPHLRRKFGSEYEEYQ
;
A
#
# COMPACT_ATOMS: atom_id res chain seq x y z
N ALA A 1 10.62 -29.48 6.60
CA ALA A 1 10.69 -28.96 5.22
C ALA A 1 9.68 -27.83 5.01
N GLU A 2 8.40 -28.06 5.30
CA GLU A 2 7.30 -27.10 5.09
C GLU A 2 7.47 -25.76 5.84
N ALA A 3 7.81 -25.79 7.13
CA ALA A 3 8.08 -24.58 7.90
C ALA A 3 9.28 -23.76 7.38
N ALA A 4 10.27 -24.42 6.77
CA ALA A 4 11.39 -23.73 6.15
C ALA A 4 10.97 -23.08 4.82
N ALA A 5 10.14 -23.75 4.03
CA ALA A 5 9.59 -23.19 2.79
C ALA A 5 8.72 -21.95 3.07
N LEU A 6 7.87 -21.99 4.10
CA LEU A 6 7.08 -20.82 4.52
C LEU A 6 7.96 -19.64 4.94
N ARG A 7 9.05 -19.90 5.66
CA ARG A 7 10.01 -18.86 6.06
C ARG A 7 10.71 -18.22 4.88
N TRP A 8 11.16 -19.02 3.92
CA TRP A 8 11.77 -18.51 2.69
C TRP A 8 10.77 -17.72 1.85
N ALA A 9 9.53 -18.20 1.70
CA ALA A 9 8.47 -17.47 1.02
C ALA A 9 8.18 -16.12 1.70
N GLY A 10 8.11 -16.10 3.03
CA GLY A 10 7.95 -14.88 3.82
C GLY A 10 9.10 -13.91 3.63
N ALA A 11 10.36 -14.39 3.69
CA ALA A 11 11.55 -13.57 3.45
C ALA A 11 11.58 -12.99 2.03
N CYS A 12 11.27 -13.78 1.01
CA CYS A 12 11.15 -13.31 -0.38
C CYS A 12 10.06 -12.23 -0.50
N LEU A 13 8.90 -12.44 0.12
CA LEU A 13 7.82 -11.46 0.08
C LEU A 13 8.22 -10.15 0.76
N LEU A 14 8.93 -10.20 1.89
CA LEU A 14 9.47 -9.01 2.55
C LEU A 14 10.47 -8.27 1.67
N LEU A 15 11.38 -8.99 1.02
CA LEU A 15 12.37 -8.41 0.12
C LEU A 15 11.75 -7.76 -1.12
N LEU A 16 10.57 -8.22 -1.56
CA LEU A 16 9.82 -7.62 -2.66
C LEU A 16 8.93 -6.46 -2.22
N ALA A 17 8.26 -6.59 -1.07
CA ALA A 17 7.32 -5.58 -0.58
C ALA A 17 8.03 -4.34 -0.02
N LEU A 18 9.18 -4.50 0.62
CA LEU A 18 9.92 -3.40 1.25
C LEU A 18 10.35 -2.33 0.23
N PRO A 19 10.98 -2.65 -0.92
CA PRO A 19 11.34 -1.66 -1.92
C PRO A 19 10.13 -0.92 -2.50
N ILE A 20 8.99 -1.61 -2.69
CA ILE A 20 7.74 -0.99 -3.18
C ILE A 20 7.25 0.05 -2.17
N PHE A 21 7.23 -0.31 -0.88
CA PHE A 21 6.81 0.60 0.18
C PHE A 21 7.76 1.79 0.33
N VAL A 22 9.08 1.55 0.28
CA VAL A 22 10.08 2.61 0.36
C VAL A 22 10.00 3.55 -0.85
N ASP A 23 9.87 3.02 -2.07
CA ASP A 23 9.73 3.85 -3.28
C ASP A 23 8.44 4.69 -3.23
N PHE A 24 7.33 4.12 -2.75
CA PHE A 24 6.10 4.87 -2.48
C PHE A 24 6.35 6.05 -1.54
N LEU A 25 6.97 5.82 -0.38
CA LEU A 25 7.27 6.89 0.57
C LEU A 25 8.22 7.95 -0.01
N VAL A 26 9.28 7.52 -0.71
CA VAL A 26 10.27 8.42 -1.30
C VAL A 26 9.64 9.32 -2.36
N ARG A 27 8.79 8.79 -3.23
CA ARG A 27 8.07 9.59 -4.25
C ARG A 27 7.08 10.52 -3.60
N PHE A 28 6.41 10.08 -2.55
CA PHE A 28 5.48 10.94 -1.82
C PHE A 28 6.18 12.18 -1.25
N VAL A 29 7.39 11.99 -0.68
CA VAL A 29 8.23 13.08 -0.17
C VAL A 29 8.81 13.95 -1.29
N ARG A 30 9.29 13.33 -2.39
CA ARG A 30 10.01 14.05 -3.47
C ARG A 30 9.08 14.72 -4.49
N GLU A 31 8.01 14.06 -4.89
CA GLU A 31 7.12 14.46 -5.99
C GLU A 31 5.81 15.08 -5.46
N GLY A 32 5.29 14.56 -4.34
CA GLY A 32 4.01 14.98 -3.78
C GLY A 32 4.06 16.29 -2.96
N ARG A 33 5.22 16.64 -2.37
CA ARG A 33 5.40 17.76 -1.41
C ARG A 33 4.38 17.71 -0.24
N GLY A 34 4.12 16.53 0.31
CA GLY A 34 3.19 16.30 1.44
C GLY A 34 3.41 14.92 2.10
N THR A 35 2.47 14.44 2.90
CA THR A 35 2.39 13.01 3.36
C THR A 35 1.04 12.37 2.99
N PRO A 36 0.92 11.03 2.88
CA PRO A 36 -0.35 10.38 2.51
C PRO A 36 -1.45 10.61 3.54
N ALA A 37 -1.11 11.22 4.68
CA ALA A 37 -2.03 11.60 5.71
C ALA A 37 -2.88 12.80 5.25
N PRO A 38 -4.20 12.80 5.51
CA PRO A 38 -5.10 13.94 5.25
C PRO A 38 -4.63 15.27 5.86
N VAL A 39 -3.75 15.19 6.87
CA VAL A 39 -3.19 16.33 7.60
C VAL A 39 -2.16 17.11 6.76
N ALA A 40 -1.59 16.51 5.71
CA ALA A 40 -0.63 17.16 4.81
C ALA A 40 -0.75 16.64 3.37
N GLU A 41 -1.91 16.83 2.75
CA GLU A 41 -2.21 16.39 1.38
C GLU A 41 -1.18 16.89 0.35
N THR A 42 -0.86 16.03 -0.62
CA THR A 42 0.03 16.37 -1.73
C THR A 42 -0.60 17.36 -2.69
N GLN A 43 0.22 18.28 -3.18
CA GLN A 43 -0.19 19.32 -4.12
C GLN A 43 -0.19 18.87 -5.60
N ARG A 44 0.35 17.68 -5.90
CA ARG A 44 0.39 17.11 -7.25
C ARG A 44 0.12 15.61 -7.23
N LEU A 45 -0.61 15.12 -8.24
CA LEU A 45 -0.88 13.71 -8.45
C LEU A 45 0.42 12.98 -8.85
N VAL A 46 0.85 12.03 -8.04
CA VAL A 46 2.02 11.19 -8.32
C VAL A 46 1.55 9.96 -9.10
N VAL A 47 1.80 9.95 -10.41
CA VAL A 47 1.42 8.84 -11.32
C VAL A 47 2.62 8.02 -11.82
N SER A 48 3.79 8.25 -11.22
CA SER A 48 5.05 7.62 -11.63
C SER A 48 5.39 6.39 -10.77
N GLY A 49 6.16 5.45 -11.31
CA GLY A 49 6.63 4.27 -10.56
C GLY A 49 5.51 3.26 -10.26
N PRO A 50 5.37 2.76 -9.02
CA PRO A 50 4.43 1.69 -8.69
C PRO A 50 2.95 2.11 -8.81
N PHE A 51 2.68 3.42 -8.82
CA PHE A 51 1.37 3.98 -9.13
C PHE A 51 0.86 3.61 -10.54
N ARG A 52 1.77 3.25 -11.46
CA ARG A 52 1.42 2.77 -12.81
C ARG A 52 0.72 1.41 -12.84
N TYR A 53 0.83 0.65 -11.74
CA TYR A 53 0.29 -0.71 -11.65
C TYR A 53 -0.90 -0.79 -10.70
N VAL A 54 -0.85 -0.06 -9.60
CA VAL A 54 -1.90 -0.03 -8.57
C VAL A 54 -2.05 1.39 -8.07
N ARG A 55 -3.28 1.84 -7.83
CA ARG A 55 -3.55 3.22 -7.39
C ARG A 55 -3.01 3.51 -6.00
N ASN A 56 -2.97 2.48 -5.15
CA ASN A 56 -2.54 2.58 -3.76
C ASN A 56 -1.37 1.64 -3.46
N PRO A 57 -0.18 1.88 -4.06
CA PRO A 57 0.98 1.01 -3.90
C PRO A 57 1.50 0.97 -2.45
N GLY A 58 1.25 2.02 -1.67
CA GLY A 58 1.54 2.06 -0.24
C GLY A 58 0.79 0.98 0.54
N TYR A 59 -0.52 0.83 0.35
CA TYR A 59 -1.31 -0.21 1.01
C TYR A 59 -0.88 -1.62 0.60
N VAL A 60 -0.57 -1.81 -0.69
CA VAL A 60 -0.04 -3.08 -1.19
C VAL A 60 1.31 -3.42 -0.54
N GLY A 61 2.21 -2.43 -0.42
CA GLY A 61 3.49 -2.60 0.26
C GLY A 61 3.32 -2.99 1.73
N VAL A 62 2.48 -2.26 2.48
CA VAL A 62 2.21 -2.56 3.90
C VAL A 62 1.61 -3.94 4.07
N LEU A 63 0.58 -4.31 3.29
CA LEU A 63 -0.04 -5.63 3.39
C LEU A 63 0.94 -6.74 3.03
N GLY A 64 1.75 -6.55 1.99
CA GLY A 64 2.83 -7.48 1.63
C GLY A 64 3.83 -7.69 2.76
N LEU A 65 4.19 -6.62 3.48
CA LEU A 65 5.07 -6.71 4.64
C LEU A 65 4.45 -7.52 5.79
N ILE A 66 3.19 -7.26 6.15
CA ILE A 66 2.50 -7.97 7.24
C ILE A 66 2.29 -9.45 6.88
N VAL A 67 1.90 -9.75 5.64
CA VAL A 67 1.77 -11.14 5.17
C VAL A 67 3.13 -11.84 5.16
N GLY A 68 4.19 -11.18 4.70
CA GLY A 68 5.55 -11.71 4.73
C GLY A 68 6.01 -12.07 6.16
N GLN A 69 5.70 -11.20 7.14
CA GLN A 69 5.92 -11.49 8.57
C GLN A 69 5.10 -12.68 9.05
N SER A 70 3.82 -12.78 8.66
CA SER A 70 2.97 -13.91 9.06
C SER A 70 3.53 -15.26 8.60
N LEU A 71 4.10 -15.31 7.39
CA LEU A 71 4.73 -16.51 6.83
C LEU A 71 6.08 -16.79 7.48
N LEU A 72 6.90 -15.75 7.71
CA LEU A 72 8.20 -15.86 8.36
C LEU A 72 8.09 -16.38 9.79
N PHE A 73 7.10 -15.91 10.53
CA PHE A 73 6.85 -16.35 11.91
C PHE A 73 5.90 -17.54 12.02
N ALA A 74 5.35 -18.02 10.88
CA ALA A 74 4.30 -19.03 10.84
C ALA A 74 3.15 -18.73 11.82
N SER A 75 2.70 -17.46 11.85
CA SER A 75 1.75 -16.95 12.84
C SER A 75 0.39 -16.61 12.22
N PRO A 76 -0.66 -17.42 12.51
CA PRO A 76 -2.03 -17.13 12.08
C PRO A 76 -2.58 -15.82 12.65
N ALA A 77 -2.12 -15.39 13.82
CA ALA A 77 -2.55 -14.13 14.44
C ALA A 77 -2.08 -12.92 13.62
N VAL A 78 -0.85 -12.96 13.10
CA VAL A 78 -0.32 -11.91 12.22
C VAL A 78 -1.05 -11.92 10.87
N LEU A 79 -1.42 -13.10 10.37
CA LEU A 79 -2.24 -13.20 9.15
C LEU A 79 -3.64 -12.63 9.35
N ALA A 80 -4.29 -12.90 10.47
CA ALA A 80 -5.58 -12.30 10.83
C ALA A 80 -5.47 -10.77 10.94
N HIS A 81 -4.38 -10.26 11.52
CA HIS A 81 -4.09 -8.83 11.55
C HIS A 81 -3.95 -8.25 10.13
N ALA A 82 -3.27 -8.94 9.22
CA ALA A 82 -3.18 -8.52 7.81
C ALA A 82 -4.56 -8.41 7.16
N ALA A 83 -5.46 -9.36 7.41
CA ALA A 83 -6.82 -9.34 6.88
C ALA A 83 -7.64 -8.16 7.42
N ILE A 84 -7.53 -7.86 8.72
CA ILE A 84 -8.18 -6.71 9.34
C ILE A 84 -7.67 -5.41 8.72
N MET A 85 -6.35 -5.28 8.55
CA MET A 85 -5.73 -4.11 7.93
C MET A 85 -6.15 -3.95 6.47
N ALA A 86 -6.23 -5.05 5.71
CA ALA A 86 -6.68 -5.03 4.32
C ALA A 86 -8.13 -4.53 4.22
N PHE A 87 -9.00 -5.01 5.10
CA PHE A 87 -10.38 -4.56 5.17
C PHE A 87 -10.49 -3.09 5.56
N ALA A 88 -9.72 -2.64 6.57
CA ALA A 88 -9.69 -1.24 6.98
C ALA A 88 -9.19 -0.31 5.86
N PHE A 89 -8.13 -0.69 5.15
CA PHE A 89 -7.65 0.06 3.99
C PHE A 89 -8.68 0.10 2.87
N HIS A 90 -9.31 -1.03 2.54
CA HIS A 90 -10.36 -1.07 1.53
C HIS A 90 -11.52 -0.13 1.86
N LEU A 91 -12.01 -0.16 3.11
CA LEU A 91 -13.05 0.76 3.55
C LEU A 91 -12.60 2.22 3.49
N PHE A 92 -11.38 2.53 3.91
CA PHE A 92 -10.86 3.89 3.85
C PHE A 92 -10.79 4.40 2.39
N VAL A 93 -10.30 3.56 1.48
CA VAL A 93 -10.21 3.89 0.05
C VAL A 93 -11.60 4.20 -0.52
N VAL A 94 -12.56 3.29 -0.33
CA VAL A 94 -13.89 3.41 -0.93
C VAL A 94 -14.74 4.52 -0.29
N LEU A 95 -14.65 4.68 1.04
CA LEU A 95 -15.53 5.61 1.77
C LEU A 95 -14.96 7.02 1.85
N TYR A 96 -13.63 7.18 1.83
CA TYR A 96 -12.98 8.47 2.01
C TYR A 96 -12.17 8.88 0.79
N GLU A 97 -11.22 8.05 0.36
CA GLU A 97 -10.23 8.44 -0.65
C GLU A 97 -10.86 8.66 -2.03
N GLU A 98 -11.61 7.69 -2.56
CA GLU A 98 -12.24 7.81 -3.89
C GLU A 98 -13.25 8.97 -3.95
N PRO A 99 -14.18 9.15 -2.98
CA PRO A 99 -15.08 10.30 -2.99
C PRO A 99 -14.35 11.63 -2.84
N HIS A 100 -13.29 11.68 -2.02
CA HIS A 100 -12.51 12.90 -1.82
C HIS A 100 -11.75 13.27 -3.10
N LEU A 101 -11.06 12.32 -3.73
CA LEU A 101 -10.31 12.54 -4.96
C LEU A 101 -11.24 12.91 -6.12
N ARG A 102 -12.40 12.27 -6.26
CA ARG A 102 -13.43 12.65 -7.24
C ARG A 102 -13.91 14.09 -7.04
N ARG A 103 -14.17 14.52 -5.80
CA ARG A 103 -14.58 15.90 -5.50
C ARG A 103 -13.48 16.92 -5.80
N LYS A 104 -12.21 16.55 -5.60
CA LYS A 104 -11.05 17.46 -5.74
C LYS A 104 -10.55 17.58 -7.19
N PHE A 105 -10.54 16.49 -7.94
CA PHE A 105 -9.93 16.41 -9.28
C PHE A 105 -10.94 16.16 -10.41
N GLY A 106 -12.20 15.82 -10.12
CA GLY A 106 -13.26 15.72 -11.11
C GLY A 106 -12.93 14.75 -12.26
N SER A 107 -13.03 15.24 -13.50
CA SER A 107 -12.86 14.45 -14.73
C SER A 107 -11.45 13.90 -14.92
N GLU A 108 -10.41 14.57 -14.41
CA GLU A 108 -9.02 14.07 -14.49
C GLU A 108 -8.84 12.77 -13.69
N TYR A 109 -9.62 12.58 -12.62
CA TYR A 109 -9.60 11.35 -11.83
C TYR A 109 -10.39 10.21 -12.50
N GLU A 110 -11.47 10.55 -13.22
CA GLU A 110 -12.24 9.57 -13.99
C GLU A 110 -11.45 9.02 -15.17
N GLU A 111 -10.67 9.86 -15.85
CA GLU A 111 -9.82 9.46 -16.99
C GLU A 111 -8.60 8.64 -16.54
N TYR A 112 -8.18 8.79 -15.28
CA TYR A 112 -7.13 7.98 -14.66
C TYR A 112 -7.61 6.60 -14.16
N GLN A 113 -8.92 6.40 -13.98
CA GLN A 113 -9.44 5.11 -13.50
C GLN A 113 -9.12 3.96 -14.48
#